data_AF-A0A0K8MFX5-F1
#
_entry.id   AF-A0A0K8MFX5-F1
#
_cell.length_a   1.000
_cell.length_b   1.000
_cell.length_c   1.000
_cell.angle_alpha   90.00
_cell.angle_beta   90.00
_cell.angle_gamma   90.00
#
_symmetry.space_group_name_H-M   'P 1'
#
loop_
_entity.id
_entity.type
_entity.pdbx_description
1 polymer ?
#
loop_
_entity_poly.entity_id
_entity_poly.type
_entity_poly.pdbx_seq_one_letter_code
_entity_poly.pdbx_strand_id
1 'polypeptide(L)'
;MNKNSKHKHRGLEKKVNINSIIIILLAITLLLSHGLVNKVESRLVNHYNNVRALKMAKHYAKEAPLSKKALFEKLNSANGTGQFTVSESNYALARLKINYYENAVKRAKQYPNKGNEDDLSTIWYQLSADAGDKFTTNQAVYAVGQLREQGYKN
;
A
#
# COMPACT_ATOMS: atom_id res chain seq x y z
N MET A 1 -5.07 78.13 43.10
CA MET A 1 -5.87 78.26 41.86
C MET A 1 -5.35 77.31 40.79
N ASN A 2 -6.28 76.52 40.26
CA ASN A 2 -6.25 75.58 39.14
C ASN A 2 -5.42 76.04 37.90
N LYS A 3 -4.65 75.12 37.29
CA LYS A 3 -4.77 74.76 35.85
C LYS A 3 -4.01 73.48 35.48
N ASN A 4 -4.81 72.44 35.24
CA ASN A 4 -4.62 71.35 34.28
C ASN A 4 -3.76 71.71 33.05
N SER A 5 -2.96 70.75 32.54
CA SER A 5 -3.09 70.29 31.14
C SER A 5 -2.06 69.22 30.72
N LYS A 6 -2.58 67.99 30.61
CA LYS A 6 -2.38 67.01 29.52
C LYS A 6 -0.99 66.42 29.27
N HIS A 7 -0.79 65.22 29.83
CA HIS A 7 -0.04 64.15 29.20
C HIS A 7 -0.56 63.91 27.77
N LYS A 8 0.26 64.21 26.77
CA LYS A 8 0.01 63.84 25.37
C LYS A 8 0.47 62.39 25.19
N HIS A 9 -0.39 61.42 25.51
CA HIS A 9 -0.21 60.06 25.02
C HIS A 9 -0.33 60.09 23.48
N ARG A 10 0.81 60.16 22.79
CA ARG A 10 0.89 59.85 21.37
C ARG A 10 0.69 58.34 21.23
N GLY A 11 -0.57 57.91 21.16
CA GLY A 11 -0.91 56.59 20.67
C GLY A 11 -0.38 56.47 19.24
N LEU A 12 0.57 55.56 19.03
CA LEU A 12 1.01 55.15 17.71
C LEU A 12 -0.10 54.28 17.10
N GLU A 13 -1.18 54.90 16.65
CA GLU A 13 -2.08 54.23 15.71
C GLU A 13 -1.34 54.08 14.39
N LYS A 14 -0.74 52.91 14.16
CA LYS A 14 -0.32 52.51 12.82
C LYS A 14 -1.58 52.48 11.95
N LYS A 15 -1.84 53.54 11.18
CA LYS A 15 -2.93 53.56 10.19
C LYS A 15 -2.72 52.39 9.24
N VAL A 16 -3.57 51.37 9.38
CA VAL A 16 -3.54 50.21 8.49
C VAL A 16 -3.95 50.68 7.10
N ASN A 17 -3.08 50.47 6.11
CA ASN A 17 -3.32 50.87 4.74
C ASN A 17 -4.23 49.83 4.05
N ILE A 18 -5.38 50.28 3.56
CA ILE A 18 -6.37 49.45 2.86
C ILE A 18 -5.73 48.70 1.68
N ASN A 19 -4.82 49.32 0.93
CA ASN A 19 -4.14 48.67 -0.19
C ASN A 19 -3.25 47.51 0.28
N SER A 20 -2.63 47.63 1.45
CA SER A 20 -1.84 46.55 2.05
C SER A 20 -2.72 45.38 2.50
N ILE A 21 -3.92 45.65 3.02
CA ILE A 21 -4.89 44.60 3.38
C ILE A 21 -5.33 43.81 2.14
N ILE A 22 -5.64 44.50 1.04
CA ILE A 22 -6.10 43.86 -0.21
C ILE A 22 -5.02 42.93 -0.78
N ILE A 23 -3.76 43.37 -0.80
CA ILE A 23 -2.65 42.54 -1.28
C ILE A 23 -2.47 41.29 -0.40
N ILE A 24 -2.57 41.43 0.93
CA ILE A 24 -2.48 40.31 1.87
C ILE A 24 -3.63 39.32 1.66
N LEU A 25 -4.87 39.82 1.49
CA LEU A 25 -6.04 38.97 1.24
C LEU A 25 -5.91 38.20 -0.08
N LEU A 26 -5.46 38.86 -1.16
CA LEU A 26 -5.23 38.21 -2.45
C LEU A 26 -4.16 37.11 -2.34
N ALA A 27 -3.04 37.40 -1.67
CA ALA A 27 -1.98 36.41 -1.42
C ALA A 27 -2.50 35.22 -0.61
N ILE A 28 -3.31 35.44 0.43
CA ILE A 28 -3.93 34.38 1.22
C ILE A 28 -4.88 33.54 0.36
N THR A 29 -5.74 34.16 -0.45
CA THR A 29 -6.65 33.41 -1.34
C THR A 29 -5.89 32.56 -2.36
N LEU A 30 -4.79 33.08 -2.91
CA LEU A 30 -3.93 32.34 -3.83
C LEU A 30 -3.22 31.18 -3.12
N LEU A 31 -2.71 31.39 -1.92
CA LEU A 31 -2.07 30.32 -1.12
C LEU A 31 -3.07 29.23 -0.73
N LEU A 32 -4.29 29.61 -0.35
CA LEU A 32 -5.38 28.66 -0.06
C LEU A 32 -5.77 27.85 -1.31
N SER A 33 -5.86 28.49 -2.48
CA SER A 33 -6.17 27.79 -3.72
C SER A 33 -5.05 26.83 -4.12
N HIS A 34 -3.78 27.23 -4.01
CA HIS A 34 -2.63 26.34 -4.25
C HIS A 34 -2.62 25.14 -3.28
N GLY A 35 -2.86 25.36 -1.99
CA GLY A 35 -2.95 24.28 -1.00
C GLY A 35 -4.06 23.28 -1.31
N LEU A 36 -5.21 23.77 -1.81
CA LEU A 36 -6.31 22.91 -2.24
C LEU A 36 -5.97 22.11 -3.51
N VAL A 37 -5.36 22.76 -4.51
CA VAL A 37 -4.94 22.12 -5.76
C VAL A 37 -3.93 20.99 -5.48
N ASN A 38 -2.89 21.26 -4.68
CA ASN A 38 -1.90 20.25 -4.30
C ASN A 38 -2.54 19.05 -3.57
N LYS A 39 -3.56 19.30 -2.73
CA LYS A 39 -4.31 18.25 -2.03
C LYS A 39 -5.17 17.41 -2.98
N VAL A 40 -5.76 18.01 -4.01
CA VAL A 40 -6.54 17.29 -5.03
C VAL A 40 -5.61 16.49 -5.94
N GLU A 41 -4.51 17.07 -6.40
CA GLU A 41 -3.51 16.39 -7.24
C GLU A 41 -2.92 15.17 -6.53
N SER A 42 -2.48 15.33 -5.28
CA SER A 42 -1.95 14.20 -4.48
C SER A 42 -2.98 13.08 -4.30
N ARG A 43 -4.26 13.41 -4.06
CA ARG A 43 -5.34 12.41 -3.98
C ARG A 43 -5.54 11.68 -5.31
N LEU A 44 -5.49 12.40 -6.43
CA LEU A 44 -5.66 11.82 -7.76
C LEU A 44 -4.51 10.89 -8.11
N VAL A 45 -3.26 11.31 -7.86
CA VAL A 45 -2.07 10.48 -8.06
C VAL A 45 -2.11 9.23 -7.19
N ASN A 46 -2.44 9.37 -5.90
CA ASN A 46 -2.57 8.22 -5.00
C ASN A 46 -3.68 7.25 -5.46
N HIS A 47 -4.85 7.77 -5.88
CA HIS A 47 -5.92 6.94 -6.40
C HIS A 47 -5.50 6.20 -7.68
N TYR A 48 -4.85 6.89 -8.60
CA TYR A 48 -4.34 6.33 -9.85
C TYR A 48 -3.35 5.18 -9.60
N ASN A 49 -2.37 5.37 -8.72
CA ASN A 49 -1.40 4.34 -8.39
C ASN A 49 -2.02 3.17 -7.64
N ASN A 50 -2.96 3.41 -6.74
CA ASN A 50 -3.74 2.36 -6.07
C ASN A 50 -4.48 1.45 -7.08
N VAL A 51 -5.11 2.04 -8.10
CA VAL A 51 -5.79 1.30 -9.17
C VAL A 51 -4.79 0.51 -10.02
N ARG A 52 -3.64 1.11 -10.35
CA ARG A 52 -2.55 0.42 -11.07
C ARG A 52 -1.99 -0.75 -10.29
N ALA A 53 -1.75 -0.59 -8.98
CA ALA A 53 -1.27 -1.64 -8.10
C ALA A 53 -2.26 -2.81 -8.07
N LEU A 54 -3.56 -2.54 -7.97
CA LEU A 54 -4.59 -3.59 -8.04
C LEU A 54 -4.62 -4.29 -9.40
N LYS A 55 -4.48 -3.55 -10.52
CA LYS A 55 -4.42 -4.14 -11.86
C LYS A 55 -3.20 -5.08 -11.98
N MET A 56 -2.06 -4.65 -11.48
CA MET A 56 -0.84 -5.46 -11.50
C MET A 56 -0.93 -6.68 -10.59
N ALA A 57 -1.51 -6.53 -9.39
CA ALA A 57 -1.74 -7.63 -8.47
C ALA A 57 -2.64 -8.71 -9.09
N LYS A 58 -3.70 -8.30 -9.82
CA LYS A 58 -4.55 -9.21 -10.60
C LYS A 58 -3.79 -9.89 -11.73
N HIS A 59 -2.88 -9.19 -12.39
CA HIS A 59 -2.07 -9.76 -13.46
C HIS A 59 -1.14 -10.85 -12.90
N TYR A 60 -0.33 -10.55 -11.89
CA TYR A 60 0.56 -11.54 -11.27
C TYR A 60 -0.19 -12.74 -10.68
N ALA A 61 -1.37 -12.51 -10.08
CA ALA A 61 -2.21 -13.60 -9.58
C ALA A 61 -2.76 -14.52 -10.68
N LYS A 62 -2.88 -14.04 -11.92
CA LYS A 62 -3.26 -14.87 -13.08
C LYS A 62 -2.08 -15.67 -13.63
N GLU A 63 -0.87 -15.13 -13.53
CA GLU A 63 0.34 -15.80 -14.03
C GLU A 63 0.75 -17.00 -13.16
N ALA A 64 0.60 -16.88 -11.83
CA ALA A 64 1.04 -17.92 -10.92
C ALA A 64 0.24 -17.94 -9.60
N PRO A 65 0.11 -19.11 -8.96
CA PRO A 65 -0.39 -19.21 -7.59
C PRO A 65 0.68 -18.67 -6.63
N LEU A 66 0.53 -17.42 -6.23
CA LEU A 66 1.47 -16.73 -5.33
C LEU A 66 0.89 -16.63 -3.92
N SER A 67 1.79 -16.62 -2.93
CA SER A 67 1.47 -16.21 -1.56
C SER A 67 1.19 -14.71 -1.50
N LYS A 68 0.54 -14.27 -0.42
CA LYS A 68 0.31 -12.84 -0.20
C LYS A 68 1.63 -12.06 -0.07
N LYS A 69 2.65 -12.65 0.55
CA LYS A 69 3.98 -12.04 0.74
C LYS A 69 4.75 -11.97 -0.58
N ALA A 70 4.78 -13.04 -1.37
CA ALA A 70 5.41 -13.01 -2.69
C ALA A 70 4.73 -12.00 -3.63
N LEU A 71 3.40 -11.89 -3.58
CA LEU A 71 2.68 -10.89 -4.37
C LEU A 71 2.98 -9.45 -3.91
N PHE A 72 3.09 -9.22 -2.60
CA PHE A 72 3.53 -7.94 -2.05
C PHE A 72 4.93 -7.56 -2.54
N GLU A 73 5.89 -8.49 -2.44
CA GLU A 73 7.27 -8.26 -2.89
C GLU A 73 7.34 -7.97 -4.39
N LYS A 74 6.56 -8.69 -5.21
CA LYS A 74 6.51 -8.45 -6.66
C LYS A 74 5.92 -7.07 -7.01
N LEU A 75 5.00 -6.55 -6.20
CA LEU A 75 4.45 -5.19 -6.37
C LEU A 75 5.40 -4.08 -5.90
N ASN A 76 6.33 -4.37 -4.98
CA ASN A 76 7.32 -3.42 -4.46
C ASN A 76 8.69 -3.55 -5.16
N SER A 77 8.88 -4.49 -6.08
CA SER A 77 10.19 -4.77 -6.68
C SER A 77 10.59 -3.70 -7.71
N ALA A 78 11.73 -3.05 -7.47
CA ALA A 78 12.25 -1.98 -8.32
C ALA A 78 12.53 -2.39 -9.77
N ASN A 79 12.78 -3.69 -10.00
CA ASN A 79 13.20 -4.23 -11.30
C ASN A 79 12.03 -4.73 -12.18
N GLY A 80 10.78 -4.49 -11.75
CA GLY A 80 9.57 -4.77 -12.53
C GLY A 80 8.79 -3.50 -12.86
N THR A 81 7.76 -3.62 -13.69
CA THR A 81 6.81 -2.53 -14.02
C THR A 81 5.98 -2.01 -12.83
N GLY A 82 6.20 -2.56 -11.63
CA GLY A 82 5.57 -2.18 -10.37
C GLY A 82 6.58 -1.65 -9.36
N GLN A 83 6.79 -0.33 -9.36
CA GLN A 83 7.34 0.39 -8.21
C GLN A 83 6.15 1.01 -7.46
N PHE A 84 5.40 0.17 -6.73
CA PHE A 84 4.35 0.66 -5.85
C PHE A 84 4.89 0.83 -4.45
N THR A 85 4.44 1.88 -3.77
CA THR A 85 4.72 2.05 -2.34
C THR A 85 4.08 0.92 -1.53
N VAL A 86 4.53 0.76 -0.29
CA VAL A 86 3.94 -0.17 0.68
C VAL A 86 2.42 0.05 0.81
N SER A 87 1.98 1.31 0.84
CA SER A 87 0.57 1.68 0.96
C SER A 87 -0.25 1.23 -0.26
N GLU A 88 0.26 1.49 -1.46
CA GLU A 88 -0.42 1.12 -2.72
C GLU A 88 -0.47 -0.41 -2.90
N SER A 89 0.60 -1.11 -2.53
CA SER A 89 0.66 -2.57 -2.54
C SER A 89 -0.34 -3.17 -1.54
N ASN A 90 -0.42 -2.62 -0.33
CA ASN A 90 -1.41 -3.06 0.67
C ASN A 90 -2.84 -2.75 0.23
N TYR A 91 -3.08 -1.60 -0.40
CA TYR A 91 -4.37 -1.26 -1.00
C TYR A 91 -4.80 -2.30 -2.03
N ALA A 92 -3.87 -2.73 -2.90
CA ALA A 92 -4.10 -3.74 -3.93
C ALA A 92 -4.46 -5.09 -3.31
N LEU A 93 -3.63 -5.58 -2.37
CA LEU A 93 -3.84 -6.87 -1.72
C LEU A 93 -5.11 -6.93 -0.89
N ALA A 94 -5.53 -5.83 -0.26
CA ALA A 94 -6.79 -5.76 0.48
C ALA A 94 -8.04 -5.89 -0.42
N ARG A 95 -7.92 -5.53 -1.70
CA ARG A 95 -9.01 -5.58 -2.70
C ARG A 95 -8.91 -6.77 -3.64
N LEU A 96 -7.82 -7.50 -3.56
CA LEU A 96 -7.61 -8.70 -4.34
C LEU A 96 -8.36 -9.86 -3.68
N LYS A 97 -9.42 -10.33 -4.33
CA LYS A 97 -10.23 -11.46 -3.85
C LYS A 97 -9.59 -12.77 -4.28
N ILE A 98 -8.73 -13.33 -3.43
CA ILE A 98 -8.02 -14.60 -3.67
C ILE A 98 -8.09 -15.47 -2.42
N ASN A 99 -8.29 -16.77 -2.63
CA ASN A 99 -8.09 -17.76 -1.58
C ASN A 99 -6.62 -18.23 -1.57
N TYR A 100 -5.85 -17.75 -0.60
CA TYR A 100 -4.43 -18.10 -0.50
C TYR A 100 -4.17 -19.54 -0.07
N TYR A 101 -5.12 -20.22 0.58
CA TYR A 101 -5.02 -21.67 0.84
C TYR A 101 -5.11 -22.47 -0.46
N GLU A 102 -6.03 -22.08 -1.35
CA GLU A 102 -6.15 -22.70 -2.67
C GLU A 102 -4.89 -22.44 -3.52
N ASN A 103 -4.33 -21.23 -3.48
CA ASN A 103 -3.05 -20.95 -4.13
C ASN A 103 -1.93 -21.84 -3.58
N ALA A 104 -1.86 -22.05 -2.27
CA ALA A 104 -0.84 -22.93 -1.68
C ALA A 104 -0.97 -24.36 -2.20
N VAL A 105 -2.19 -24.92 -2.29
CA VAL A 105 -2.44 -26.24 -2.88
C VAL A 105 -2.02 -26.28 -4.35
N LYS A 106 -2.39 -25.27 -5.15
CA LYS A 106 -2.01 -25.19 -6.56
C LYS A 106 -0.50 -25.11 -6.74
N ARG A 107 0.19 -24.34 -5.91
CA ARG A 107 1.66 -24.25 -5.91
C ARG A 107 2.30 -25.56 -5.50
N ALA A 108 1.81 -26.20 -4.44
CA ALA A 108 2.31 -27.49 -3.96
C ALA A 108 2.28 -28.57 -5.06
N LYS A 109 1.21 -28.58 -5.88
CA LYS A 109 1.06 -29.49 -7.03
C LYS A 109 2.06 -29.26 -8.16
N GLN A 110 2.77 -28.14 -8.17
CA GLN A 110 3.81 -27.84 -9.17
C GLN A 110 5.19 -28.41 -8.78
N TYR A 111 5.37 -28.82 -7.52
CA TYR A 111 6.60 -29.46 -7.09
C TYR A 111 6.63 -30.95 -7.48
N PRO A 112 7.82 -31.51 -7.76
CA PRO A 112 8.00 -32.95 -7.84
C PRO A 112 7.52 -33.64 -6.56
N ASN A 113 6.66 -34.64 -6.70
CA ASN A 113 6.05 -35.36 -5.57
C ASN A 113 5.80 -36.82 -5.93
N LYS A 114 6.42 -37.75 -5.20
CA LYS A 114 6.21 -39.21 -5.30
C LYS A 114 5.24 -39.75 -4.24
N GLY A 115 4.64 -38.89 -3.43
CA GLY A 115 3.67 -39.25 -2.39
C GLY A 115 4.28 -39.79 -1.09
N ASN A 116 5.61 -39.75 -0.93
CA ASN A 116 6.28 -40.12 0.30
C ASN A 116 6.44 -38.90 1.24
N GLU A 117 6.73 -39.16 2.53
CA GLU A 117 6.83 -38.11 3.55
C GLU A 117 8.03 -37.17 3.37
N ASP A 118 9.11 -37.63 2.73
CA ASP A 118 10.30 -36.80 2.44
C ASP A 118 10.00 -35.71 1.41
N ASP A 119 9.28 -36.06 0.33
CA ASP A 119 8.82 -35.13 -0.69
C ASP A 119 7.81 -34.13 -0.10
N LEU A 120 6.85 -34.62 0.71
CA LEU A 120 5.87 -33.75 1.38
C LEU A 120 6.54 -32.75 2.34
N SER A 121 7.56 -33.18 3.08
CA SER A 121 8.35 -32.31 3.96
C SER A 121 9.13 -31.26 3.17
N THR A 122 9.71 -31.66 2.03
CA THR A 122 10.41 -30.74 1.11
C THR A 122 9.46 -29.69 0.55
N ILE A 123 8.26 -30.10 0.10
CA ILE A 123 7.24 -29.19 -0.42
C ILE A 123 6.78 -28.22 0.66
N TRP A 124 6.52 -28.69 1.88
CA TRP A 124 6.19 -27.82 3.01
C TRP A 124 7.27 -26.75 3.24
N TYR A 125 8.54 -27.16 3.25
CA TYR A 125 9.66 -26.25 3.43
C TYR A 125 9.71 -25.21 2.32
N GLN A 126 9.62 -25.64 1.06
CA GLN A 126 9.64 -24.72 -0.10
C GLN A 126 8.48 -23.72 -0.08
N LEU A 127 7.28 -24.17 0.26
CA LEU A 127 6.11 -23.31 0.36
C LEU A 127 6.25 -22.24 1.44
N SER A 128 6.81 -22.62 2.60
CA SER A 128 6.85 -21.77 3.79
C SER A 128 8.12 -20.92 3.91
N ALA A 129 9.21 -21.34 3.27
CA ALA A 129 10.51 -20.72 3.42
C ALA A 129 10.52 -19.26 2.94
N ASP A 130 11.25 -18.42 3.68
CA ASP A 130 11.48 -17.03 3.30
C ASP A 130 12.30 -16.89 2.02
N ALA A 131 13.10 -17.87 1.64
CA ALA A 131 13.76 -17.92 0.34
C ALA A 131 12.90 -18.59 -0.76
N GLY A 132 11.81 -19.27 -0.37
CA GLY A 132 10.88 -19.99 -1.25
C GLY A 132 9.64 -19.18 -1.59
N ASP A 133 8.47 -19.83 -1.56
CA ASP A 133 7.19 -19.25 -1.99
C ASP A 133 6.52 -18.36 -0.95
N LYS A 134 6.98 -18.38 0.31
CA LYS A 134 6.55 -17.47 1.39
C LYS A 134 5.05 -17.55 1.73
N PHE A 135 4.43 -18.71 1.55
CA PHE A 135 3.13 -19.00 2.15
C PHE A 135 3.25 -19.02 3.67
N THR A 136 2.16 -18.71 4.37
CA THR A 136 2.14 -18.89 5.83
C THR A 136 2.28 -20.38 6.17
N THR A 137 2.81 -20.70 7.35
CA THR A 137 2.93 -22.08 7.82
C THR A 137 1.60 -22.84 7.72
N ASN A 138 0.48 -22.22 8.11
CA ASN A 138 -0.84 -22.86 8.03
C ASN A 138 -1.27 -23.18 6.60
N GLN A 139 -0.96 -22.31 5.64
CA GLN A 139 -1.26 -22.56 4.23
C GLN A 139 -0.39 -23.67 3.65
N ALA A 140 0.89 -23.72 4.01
CA ALA A 140 1.80 -24.78 3.60
C ALA A 140 1.39 -26.14 4.19
N VAL A 141 1.06 -26.19 5.48
CA VAL A 141 0.55 -27.40 6.17
C VAL A 141 -0.74 -27.88 5.51
N TYR A 142 -1.70 -26.98 5.26
CA TYR A 142 -2.95 -27.32 4.57
C TYR A 142 -2.68 -27.90 3.17
N ALA A 143 -1.80 -27.26 2.39
CA ALA A 143 -1.47 -27.69 1.05
C ALA A 143 -0.88 -29.11 1.01
N VAL A 144 0.07 -29.40 1.92
CA VAL A 144 0.67 -30.72 2.04
C VAL A 144 -0.33 -31.77 2.54
N GLY A 145 -1.22 -31.42 3.48
CA GLY A 145 -2.31 -32.30 3.89
C GLY A 145 -3.21 -32.70 2.71
N GLN A 146 -3.54 -31.77 1.83
CA GLN A 146 -4.32 -32.04 0.63
C GLN A 146 -3.59 -32.93 -0.39
N LEU A 147 -2.26 -32.83 -0.50
CA LEU A 147 -1.47 -33.76 -1.33
C LEU A 147 -1.44 -35.17 -0.75
N ARG A 148 -1.27 -35.29 0.58
CA ARG A 148 -1.29 -36.56 1.29
C ARG A 148 -2.62 -37.29 1.09
N GLU A 149 -3.75 -36.61 1.28
CA GLU A 149 -5.09 -37.18 1.04
C GLU A 149 -5.33 -37.62 -0.41
N GLN A 150 -4.74 -36.94 -1.39
CA GLN A 150 -4.83 -37.34 -2.80
C GLN A 150 -3.98 -38.58 -3.10
N GLY A 151 -2.78 -38.68 -2.51
CA GLY A 151 -1.90 -39.84 -2.67
C GLY A 151 -2.50 -41.13 -2.13
N TYR A 152 -3.30 -41.08 -1.07
CA TYR A 152 -4.02 -42.24 -0.52
C TYR A 152 -5.24 -42.69 -1.34
N LYS A 153 -5.64 -41.94 -2.38
CA LYS A 153 -6.80 -42.27 -3.24
C LYS A 153 -6.42 -42.97 -4.54
N ASN A 154 -5.13 -43.08 -4.86
CA ASN A 154 -4.60 -43.67 -6.07
C ASN A 154 -3.82 -44.94 -5.75
#